data_AF-A0A974UTG3-F1
#
_entry.id   AF-A0A974UTG3-F1
#
_cell.length_a   1.000
_cell.length_b   1.000
_cell.length_c   1.000
_cell.angle_alpha   90.00
_cell.angle_beta   90.00
_cell.angle_gamma   90.00
#
_symmetry.space_group_name_H-M   'P 1'
#
loop_
_entity.id
_entity.type
_entity.pdbx_description
1 polymer ?
#
loop_
_entity_poly.entity_id
_entity_poly.type
_entity_poly.pdbx_seq_one_letter_code
_entity_poly.pdbx_strand_id
1 'polypeptide(L)'
;MAVRRGVTWSNEHLEIGLPDLLGLRLADGSRALIAIYNKKQPLIRSQAERLLLPMHDRRDSLLPEATVLVWDTQHQRAFPLTPGTELERLRTSVTGLAARYAAEWRAAS
;
A
#
# COMPACT_ATOMS: atom_id res chain seq x y z
N MET A 1 -26.61 -7.83 3.73
CA MET A 1 -25.17 -8.00 3.46
C MET A 1 -24.56 -6.61 3.39
N ALA A 2 -23.87 -6.15 4.42
CA ALA A 2 -23.34 -4.78 4.46
C ALA A 2 -22.07 -4.72 3.60
N VAL A 3 -22.10 -3.93 2.52
CA VAL A 3 -20.89 -3.53 1.79
C VAL A 3 -20.02 -2.78 2.79
N ARG A 4 -18.96 -3.42 3.29
CA ARG A 4 -17.97 -2.74 4.13
C ARG A 4 -17.41 -1.59 3.31
N ARG A 5 -17.46 -0.36 3.85
CA ARG A 5 -16.67 0.75 3.31
C ARG A 5 -15.23 0.26 3.21
N GLY A 6 -14.63 0.38 2.01
CA GLY A 6 -13.25 -0.03 1.76
C GLY A 6 -12.28 0.64 2.74
N VAL A 7 -11.12 0.03 2.97
CA VAL A 7 -10.10 0.65 3.82
C VAL A 7 -9.57 1.88 3.10
N THR A 8 -9.58 3.04 3.74
CA THR A 8 -8.98 4.25 3.16
C THR A 8 -7.72 4.64 3.92
N TRP A 9 -6.76 5.22 3.21
CA TRP A 9 -5.62 5.92 3.78
C TRP A 9 -5.69 7.37 3.33
N SER A 10 -5.35 8.29 4.22
CA SER A 10 -5.41 9.72 3.93
C SER A 10 -4.22 10.45 4.53
N ASN A 11 -3.79 11.51 3.86
CA ASN A 11 -2.93 12.54 4.41
C ASN A 11 -3.58 13.92 4.19
N GLU A 12 -2.85 15.00 4.43
CA GLU A 12 -3.34 16.38 4.25
C GLU A 12 -3.78 16.69 2.80
N HIS A 13 -3.26 15.96 1.82
CA HIS A 13 -3.39 16.31 0.40
C HIS A 13 -4.20 15.30 -0.43
N LEU A 14 -4.31 14.06 0.03
CA LEU A 14 -4.93 12.96 -0.71
C LEU A 14 -5.65 11.98 0.22
N GLU A 15 -6.74 11.42 -0.31
CA GLU A 15 -7.38 10.21 0.22
C GLU A 15 -7.30 9.11 -0.84
N ILE A 16 -6.91 7.91 -0.43
CA ILE A 16 -6.71 6.75 -1.28
C ILE A 16 -7.51 5.59 -0.72
N GLY A 17 -8.37 4.99 -1.54
CA GLY A 17 -8.96 3.68 -1.26
C GLY A 17 -7.91 2.59 -1.43
N LEU A 18 -7.68 1.79 -0.39
CA LEU A 18 -6.84 0.61 -0.48
C LEU A 18 -7.61 -0.51 -1.18
N PRO A 19 -7.00 -1.18 -2.19
CA PRO A 19 -7.62 -2.26 -2.93
C PRO A 19 -7.83 -3.49 -2.02
N ASP A 20 -8.45 -4.55 -2.53
CA ASP A 20 -8.71 -5.79 -1.79
C ASP A 20 -7.44 -6.33 -1.11
N LEU A 21 -7.34 -6.08 0.20
CA LEU A 21 -6.24 -6.53 1.05
C LEU A 21 -6.55 -7.92 1.59
N LEU A 22 -5.59 -8.82 1.47
CA LEU A 22 -5.64 -10.13 2.11
C LEU A 22 -4.80 -10.13 3.38
N GLY A 23 -5.43 -10.49 4.49
CA GLY A 23 -4.73 -10.82 5.73
C GLY A 23 -4.50 -12.32 5.82
N LEU A 24 -3.24 -12.76 5.86
CA LEU A 24 -2.88 -14.16 6.02
C LEU A 24 -2.24 -14.40 7.39
N ARG A 25 -2.56 -15.54 8.00
CA ARG A 25 -1.84 -16.12 9.13
C ARG A 25 -1.25 -17.44 8.66
N LEU A 26 0.07 -17.55 8.67
CA LEU A 26 0.79 -18.76 8.27
C LEU A 26 0.86 -19.75 9.44
N ALA A 27 1.22 -21.01 9.14
CA ALA A 27 1.27 -22.08 10.14
C ALA A 27 2.35 -21.85 11.21
N ASP A 28 3.40 -21.11 10.87
CA ASP A 28 4.45 -20.68 11.81
C ASP A 28 4.02 -19.51 12.72
N GLY A 29 2.77 -19.05 12.59
CA GLY A 29 2.21 -17.94 13.36
C GLY A 29 2.49 -16.56 12.77
N SER A 30 3.33 -16.46 11.74
CA SER A 30 3.61 -15.20 11.07
C SER A 30 2.38 -14.68 10.33
N ARG A 31 2.33 -13.37 10.14
CA ARG A 31 1.19 -12.66 9.56
C ARG A 31 1.64 -11.85 8.35
N ALA A 32 0.83 -11.82 7.31
CA ALA A 32 1.08 -11.02 6.12
C ALA A 32 -0.16 -10.23 5.72
N LEU A 33 0.02 -8.95 5.41
CA LEU A 33 -0.99 -8.09 4.82
C LEU A 33 -0.60 -7.84 3.37
N ILE A 34 -1.41 -8.34 2.44
CA ILE A 34 -1.06 -8.48 1.03
C ILE A 34 -2.03 -7.68 0.17
N ALA A 35 -1.50 -6.84 -0.71
CA ALA A 35 -2.26 -6.31 -1.85
C ALA A 35 -2.00 -7.18 -3.07
N ILE A 36 -3.06 -7.66 -3.72
CA ILE A 36 -2.93 -8.47 -4.93
C ILE A 36 -2.86 -7.56 -6.16
N TYR A 37 -1.83 -7.78 -6.97
CA TYR A 37 -1.69 -7.22 -8.29
C TYR A 37 -1.81 -8.34 -9.33
N ASN A 38 -2.84 -8.26 -10.18
CA ASN A 38 -3.17 -9.32 -11.14
C ASN A 38 -3.31 -8.77 -12.58
N LYS A 39 -2.40 -7.88 -13.00
CA LYS A 39 -2.43 -7.30 -14.36
C LYS A 39 -1.37 -7.95 -15.26
N LYS A 40 -1.61 -7.87 -16.57
CA LYS A 40 -0.67 -8.37 -17.60
C LYS A 40 0.67 -7.65 -17.61
N GLN A 41 0.71 -6.35 -17.32
CA GLN A 41 1.99 -5.63 -17.24
C GLN A 41 2.69 -5.98 -15.93
N PRO A 42 4.00 -6.30 -15.94
CA PRO A 42 4.75 -6.56 -14.72
C PRO A 42 4.68 -5.37 -13.76
N LEU A 43 4.39 -5.64 -12.49
CA LEU A 43 4.50 -4.64 -11.45
C LEU A 43 5.97 -4.28 -11.26
N ILE A 44 6.29 -2.99 -11.25
CA ILE A 44 7.63 -2.52 -10.86
C ILE A 44 7.64 -2.02 -9.43
N ARG A 45 8.82 -2.01 -8.82
CA ARG A 45 9.00 -1.61 -7.41
C ARG A 45 8.39 -0.25 -7.10
N SER A 46 8.68 0.78 -7.91
CA SER A 46 8.15 2.14 -7.70
C SER A 46 6.62 2.25 -7.78
N GLN A 47 5.94 1.29 -8.41
CA GLN A 47 4.48 1.19 -8.40
C GLN A 47 3.99 0.52 -7.11
N ALA A 48 4.62 -0.59 -6.71
CA ALA A 48 4.30 -1.28 -5.46
C ALA A 48 4.44 -0.37 -4.22
N GLU A 49 5.50 0.44 -4.21
CA GLU A 49 5.82 1.41 -3.16
C GLU A 49 4.68 2.37 -2.82
N ARG A 50 3.83 2.70 -3.80
CA ARG A 50 2.65 3.58 -3.61
C ARG A 50 1.57 2.93 -2.75
N LEU A 51 1.54 1.60 -2.68
CA LEU A 51 0.60 0.83 -1.85
C LEU A 51 1.23 0.43 -0.52
N LEU A 52 2.55 0.15 -0.50
CA LEU A 52 3.24 -0.33 0.69
C LEU A 52 3.14 0.61 1.88
N LEU A 53 3.32 1.93 1.69
CA LEU A 53 3.21 2.89 2.80
C LEU A 53 1.77 2.96 3.35
N PRO A 54 0.73 3.20 2.53
CA PRO A 54 -0.65 3.19 3.01
C PRO A 54 -1.06 1.91 3.74
N MET A 55 -0.63 0.75 3.23
CA MET A 55 -0.85 -0.54 3.87
C MET A 55 -0.12 -0.65 5.21
N HIS A 56 1.11 -0.15 5.30
CA HIS A 56 1.89 -0.14 6.53
C HIS A 56 1.26 0.75 7.61
N ASP A 57 0.88 1.98 7.26
CA ASP A 57 0.23 2.89 8.21
C ASP A 57 -1.12 2.33 8.72
N ARG A 58 -1.80 1.49 7.92
CA ARG A 58 -3.03 0.80 8.34
C ARG A 58 -2.80 -0.58 8.95
N ARG A 59 -1.58 -1.13 8.88
CA ARG A 59 -1.25 -2.51 9.25
C ARG A 59 -1.81 -2.85 10.62
N ASP A 60 -1.48 -2.09 11.64
CA ASP A 60 -1.81 -2.47 13.01
C ASP A 60 -3.32 -2.38 13.32
N SER A 61 -4.06 -1.57 12.54
CA SER A 61 -5.52 -1.54 12.61
C SER A 61 -6.21 -2.70 11.86
N LEU A 62 -5.54 -3.30 10.88
CA LEU A 62 -6.09 -4.36 10.03
C LEU A 62 -5.63 -5.75 10.45
N LEU A 63 -4.33 -5.91 10.66
CA LEU A 63 -3.66 -7.15 11.04
C LEU A 63 -2.37 -6.79 11.81
N PRO A 64 -2.42 -6.71 13.14
CA PRO A 64 -1.27 -6.38 13.97
C PRO A 64 -0.05 -7.24 13.66
N GLU A 65 1.11 -6.58 13.60
CA GLU A 65 2.43 -7.19 13.41
C GLU A 65 2.63 -7.89 12.06
N ALA A 66 1.75 -7.65 11.08
CA ALA A 66 1.87 -8.27 9.76
C ALA A 66 3.03 -7.72 8.91
N THR A 67 3.70 -8.61 8.19
CA THR A 67 4.57 -8.20 7.07
C THR A 67 3.71 -7.64 5.95
N VAL A 68 4.04 -6.45 5.46
CA VAL A 68 3.32 -5.78 4.38
C VAL A 68 4.00 -6.09 3.06
N LEU A 69 3.25 -6.55 2.06
CA LEU A 69 3.79 -6.79 0.72
C LEU A 69 2.75 -6.60 -0.38
N VAL A 70 3.21 -6.25 -1.58
CA VAL A 70 2.39 -6.32 -2.79
C VAL A 70 2.79 -7.58 -3.56
N TRP A 71 1.82 -8.40 -3.94
CA TRP A 71 2.07 -9.64 -4.68
C TRP A 71 1.57 -9.51 -6.11
N ASP A 72 2.51 -9.53 -7.07
CA ASP A 72 2.21 -9.71 -8.49
C ASP A 72 1.96 -11.20 -8.75
N THR A 73 0.68 -11.57 -8.82
CA THR A 73 0.24 -12.96 -8.97
C THR A 73 0.49 -13.49 -10.38
N GLN A 74 0.41 -12.64 -11.41
CA GLN A 74 0.64 -13.03 -12.80
C GLN A 74 2.10 -13.35 -13.08
N HIS A 75 3.01 -12.60 -12.44
CA HIS A 75 4.46 -12.74 -12.64
C HIS A 75 5.17 -13.41 -11.47
N GLN A 76 4.41 -13.92 -10.49
CA GLN A 76 4.90 -14.64 -9.31
C GLN A 76 5.98 -13.86 -8.52
N ARG A 77 5.80 -12.54 -8.37
CA ARG A 77 6.79 -11.66 -7.73
C ARG A 77 6.21 -10.94 -6.52
N ALA A 78 6.92 -11.00 -5.40
CA ALA A 78 6.55 -10.27 -4.18
C ALA A 78 7.41 -9.02 -3.99
N PHE A 79 6.78 -7.96 -3.50
CA PHE A 79 7.43 -6.72 -3.12
C PHE A 79 7.16 -6.47 -1.63
N PRO A 80 7.94 -7.07 -0.72
CA PRO A 80 7.81 -6.81 0.70
C PRO A 80 8.30 -5.39 1.02
N LEU A 81 7.67 -4.79 2.02
CA LEU A 81 8.17 -3.63 2.69
C LEU A 81 9.21 -4.08 3.72
N THR A 82 10.45 -3.59 3.58
CA THR A 82 11.47 -3.77 4.60
C THR A 82 11.43 -2.57 5.55
N PRO A 83 11.16 -2.74 6.85
CA PRO A 83 11.13 -1.62 7.80
C PRO A 83 12.50 -0.90 7.90
N GLY A 84 12.48 0.37 8.28
CA GLY A 84 13.68 1.19 8.50
C GLY A 84 13.86 2.29 7.46
N THR A 85 15.04 2.38 6.85
CA THR A 85 15.39 3.45 5.89
C THR A 85 14.46 3.48 4.67
N GLU A 86 13.95 2.33 4.26
CA GLU A 86 12.99 2.25 3.16
C GLU A 86 11.68 2.94 3.52
N LEU A 87 11.16 2.75 4.74
CA LEU A 87 9.90 3.33 5.18
C LEU A 87 9.97 4.87 5.18
N GLU A 88 11.07 5.44 5.69
CA GLU A 88 11.26 6.89 5.68
C GLU A 88 11.37 7.48 4.27
N ARG A 89 12.08 6.77 3.37
CA ARG A 89 12.14 7.14 1.95
C ARG A 89 10.74 7.09 1.32
N LEU A 90 9.95 6.07 1.61
CA LEU A 90 8.58 5.94 1.11
C LEU A 90 7.68 7.04 1.64
N ARG A 91 7.75 7.33 2.94
CA ARG A 91 6.99 8.41 3.56
C ARG A 91 7.27 9.75 2.88
N THR A 92 8.55 10.04 2.63
CA THR A 92 8.96 11.25 1.92
C THR A 92 8.46 11.27 0.48
N SER A 93 8.64 10.15 -0.25
CA SER A 93 8.26 10.05 -1.66
C SER A 93 6.75 10.17 -1.87
N VAL A 94 5.93 9.44 -1.11
CA VAL A 94 4.47 9.46 -1.23
C VAL A 94 3.91 10.82 -0.82
N THR A 95 4.42 11.41 0.26
CA THR A 95 3.97 12.73 0.71
C THR A 95 4.33 13.82 -0.30
N GLY A 96 5.55 13.78 -0.85
CA GLY A 96 5.98 14.71 -1.89
C GLY A 96 5.17 14.59 -3.19
N LEU A 97 4.87 13.37 -3.63
CA LEU A 97 3.99 13.12 -4.77
C LEU A 97 2.57 13.65 -4.52
N ALA A 98 2.03 13.44 -3.32
CA ALA A 98 0.72 13.92 -2.94
C ALA A 98 0.63 15.46 -2.95
N ALA A 99 1.61 16.13 -2.33
CA ALA A 99 1.68 17.59 -2.30
C ALA A 99 1.80 18.18 -3.71
N ARG A 100 2.67 17.59 -4.55
CA ARG A 100 2.86 18.03 -5.94
C ARG A 100 1.57 17.88 -6.75
N TYR A 101 0.92 16.73 -6.67
CA TYR A 101 -0.34 16.52 -7.38
C TYR A 101 -1.42 17.51 -6.94
N ALA A 102 -1.55 17.76 -5.63
CA ALA A 102 -2.51 18.72 -5.10
C ALA A 102 -2.23 20.16 -5.60
N ALA A 103 -0.96 20.55 -5.71
CA ALA A 103 -0.58 21.85 -6.26
C ALA A 103 -0.91 21.96 -7.76
N GLU A 104 -0.56 20.94 -8.57
CA GLU A 104 -0.88 20.89 -10.00
C GLU A 104 -2.40 20.91 -10.23
N TRP A 105 -3.17 20.17 -9.43
CA TRP A 105 -4.63 20.16 -9.50
C TRP A 105 -5.25 21.53 -9.23
N ARG A 106 -4.79 22.21 -8.16
CA ARG A 106 -5.27 23.56 -7.80
C ARG A 106 -4.93 24.60 -8.86
N ALA A 107 -3.80 24.47 -9.56
CA ALA A 107 -3.43 25.39 -10.63
C ALA A 107 -4.24 25.20 -11.91
N ALA A 108 -4.81 24.00 -12.11
CA ALA A 108 -5.64 23.66 -13.27
C ALA A 108 -7.14 23.85 -13.05
N SER A 109 -7.57 24.14 -11.82
CA SER A 109 -8.97 24.38 -11.42
C SER A 109 -9.27 25.88 -11.37
#